data_AF-A0A529I2H0-F1
#
_entry.id   AF-A0A529I2H0-F1
#
_cell.length_a   1.000
_cell.length_b   1.000
_cell.length_c   1.000
_cell.angle_alpha   90.00
_cell.angle_beta   90.00
_cell.angle_gamma   90.00
#
_symmetry.space_group_name_H-M   'P 1'
#
loop_
_entity.id
_entity.type
_entity.pdbx_description
1 polymer ?
#
loop_
_entity_poly.entity_id
_entity_poly.type
_entity_poly.pdbx_seq_one_letter_code
_entity_poly.pdbx_strand_id
1 'polypeptide(L)'
;MTDQSHAAGKPIRTAITDEDGIDFAIIELLFFAYRDFTSDPDQILADYGFGRAHHRVLHFVNRRPGLTVAELLDVLKITKQSLARVLKQLIDTDHIVQLQGPRDRRQRELYPTAKGRAL
;
A
#
# COMPACT_ATOMS: atom_id res chain seq x y z
N MET A 1 7.57 50.90 -8.41
CA MET A 1 6.59 51.41 -7.41
C MET A 1 5.26 50.80 -7.79
N THR A 2 5.07 49.47 -7.70
CA THR A 2 4.89 48.64 -6.49
C THR A 2 3.81 49.20 -5.58
N ASP A 3 2.63 48.57 -5.57
CA ASP A 3 2.10 47.95 -4.34
C ASP A 3 0.99 46.93 -4.67
N GLN A 4 1.36 45.68 -4.93
CA GLN A 4 0.47 44.54 -4.67
C GLN A 4 0.79 44.07 -3.26
N SER A 5 0.16 44.70 -2.27
CA SER A 5 0.21 44.23 -0.88
C SER A 5 -0.57 42.93 -0.77
N HIS A 6 0.14 41.81 -0.97
CA HIS A 6 -0.30 40.51 -0.51
C HIS A 6 -0.52 40.63 1.00
N ALA A 7 -1.77 40.50 1.44
CA ALA A 7 -2.10 40.46 2.86
C ALA A 7 -1.46 39.21 3.47
N ALA A 8 -0.25 39.38 3.98
CA ALA A 8 0.55 38.32 4.58
C ALA A 8 -0.10 37.82 5.88
N GLY A 9 -0.39 36.52 5.95
CA GLY A 9 -0.12 35.69 7.13
C GLY A 9 -0.85 35.99 8.45
N LYS A 10 -2.08 36.53 8.45
CA LYS A 10 -2.87 36.57 9.70
C LYS A 10 -3.42 35.17 10.01
N PRO A 11 -3.26 34.64 11.24
CA PRO A 11 -3.76 33.30 11.57
C PRO A 11 -5.29 33.28 11.56
N ILE A 12 -5.85 32.33 10.83
CA ILE A 12 -7.26 31.99 10.93
C ILE A 12 -7.43 31.16 12.21
N ARG A 13 -8.25 31.65 13.14
CA ARG A 13 -8.51 31.02 14.45
C ARG A 13 -9.87 30.32 14.51
N THR A 14 -10.61 30.34 13.41
CA THR A 14 -11.90 29.68 13.27
C THR A 14 -11.69 28.29 12.66
N ALA A 15 -12.43 27.31 13.17
CA ALA A 15 -12.45 25.97 12.59
C ALA A 15 -13.22 25.98 11.25
N ILE A 16 -12.84 25.10 10.34
CA ILE A 16 -13.73 24.67 9.26
C ILE A 16 -14.79 23.78 9.91
N THR A 17 -16.03 23.91 9.49
CA THR A 17 -17.19 23.20 10.07
C THR A 17 -17.95 22.45 8.98
N ASP A 18 -18.90 21.61 9.37
CA ASP A 18 -19.75 20.90 8.42
C ASP A 18 -20.60 21.86 7.55
N GLU A 19 -20.80 23.11 8.00
CA GLU A 19 -21.47 24.17 7.23
C GLU A 19 -20.69 24.57 5.96
N ASP A 20 -19.38 24.26 5.90
CA ASP A 20 -18.52 24.49 4.72
C ASP A 20 -18.71 23.41 3.63
N GLY A 21 -19.64 22.46 3.82
CA GLY A 21 -19.98 21.40 2.86
C GLY A 21 -19.03 20.20 2.88
N ILE A 22 -18.23 20.06 3.93
CA ILE A 22 -17.30 18.95 4.16
C ILE A 22 -17.83 18.12 5.32
N ASP A 23 -17.99 16.81 5.12
CA ASP A 23 -18.34 15.87 6.20
C ASP A 23 -17.06 15.45 6.93
N PHE A 24 -16.72 16.16 8.01
CA PHE A 24 -15.52 15.84 8.78
C PHE A 24 -15.64 14.53 9.54
N ALA A 25 -16.84 14.16 9.97
CA ALA A 25 -17.07 12.92 10.72
C ALA A 25 -16.66 11.69 9.89
N ILE A 26 -17.04 11.62 8.61
CA ILE A 26 -16.64 10.50 7.73
C ILE A 26 -15.13 10.49 7.51
N ILE A 27 -14.52 11.66 7.28
CA ILE A 27 -13.08 11.78 7.03
C ILE A 27 -12.29 11.32 8.27
N GLU A 28 -12.70 11.77 9.46
CA GLU A 28 -12.08 11.40 10.73
C GLU A 28 -12.27 9.93 11.05
N LEU A 29 -13.46 9.36 10.81
CA LEU A 29 -13.70 7.93 10.98
C LEU A 29 -12.81 7.10 10.05
N LEU A 30 -12.66 7.51 8.79
CA LEU A 30 -11.74 6.85 7.87
C LEU A 30 -10.29 6.99 8.34
N PHE A 31 -9.90 8.16 8.85
CA PHE A 31 -8.57 8.40 9.39
C PHE A 31 -8.26 7.48 10.58
N PHE A 32 -9.14 7.43 11.58
CA PHE A 32 -8.96 6.57 12.76
C PHE A 32 -8.99 5.10 12.38
N ALA A 33 -9.94 4.69 11.53
CA ALA A 33 -10.01 3.32 11.05
C ALA A 33 -8.72 2.93 10.30
N TYR A 34 -8.23 3.78 9.39
CA TYR A 34 -7.01 3.51 8.63
C TYR A 34 -5.76 3.48 9.53
N ARG A 35 -5.63 4.41 10.48
CA ARG A 35 -4.54 4.45 11.46
C ARG A 35 -4.52 3.16 12.31
N ASP A 36 -5.65 2.79 12.88
CA ASP A 36 -5.72 1.66 13.80
C ASP A 36 -5.59 0.33 13.04
N PHE A 37 -6.23 0.22 11.87
CA PHE A 37 -6.09 -0.93 10.96
C PHE A 37 -4.64 -1.16 10.52
N THR A 38 -3.85 -0.08 10.39
CA THR A 38 -2.45 -0.19 10.02
C THR A 38 -1.57 -0.44 11.25
N SER A 39 -1.64 0.35 12.31
CA SER A 39 -0.69 0.33 13.46
C SER A 39 -0.06 -1.03 13.81
N ASP A 40 -0.83 -2.02 14.25
CA ASP A 40 -0.34 -3.34 14.70
C ASP A 40 0.40 -4.13 13.60
N PRO A 41 -0.16 -4.33 12.38
CA PRO A 41 0.58 -4.95 11.30
C PRO A 41 1.90 -4.25 10.92
N ASP A 42 2.03 -2.92 11.05
CA ASP A 42 3.32 -2.27 10.76
C ASP A 42 4.39 -2.68 11.77
N GLN A 43 4.02 -2.86 13.04
CA GLN A 43 4.94 -3.33 14.07
C GLN A 43 5.39 -4.77 13.77
N ILE A 44 4.46 -5.66 13.42
CA ILE A 44 4.79 -7.05 13.07
C ILE A 44 5.70 -7.11 11.84
N LEU A 45 5.42 -6.31 10.81
CA LEU A 45 6.23 -6.29 9.58
C LEU A 45 7.64 -5.75 9.81
N ALA A 46 7.82 -4.83 10.78
CA ALA A 46 9.13 -4.26 11.10
C ALA A 46 10.14 -5.34 11.53
N ASP A 47 9.69 -6.39 12.23
CA ASP A 47 10.53 -7.52 12.64
C ASP A 47 11.14 -8.28 11.44
N TYR A 48 10.52 -8.19 10.27
CA TYR A 48 10.97 -8.80 9.02
C TYR A 48 11.72 -7.81 8.11
N GLY A 49 11.86 -6.55 8.53
CA GLY A 49 12.32 -5.45 7.67
C GLY A 49 11.36 -5.15 6.51
N PHE A 50 10.08 -5.50 6.68
CA PHE A 50 9.03 -5.31 5.68
C PHE A 50 8.24 -4.03 5.96
N GLY A 51 7.62 -3.52 4.91
CA GLY A 51 6.67 -2.43 5.00
C GLY A 51 5.36 -2.75 4.29
N ARG A 52 4.50 -1.74 4.17
CA ARG A 52 3.16 -1.88 3.59
C ARG A 52 3.10 -2.41 2.18
N ALA A 53 4.13 -2.16 1.38
CA ALA A 53 4.17 -2.71 0.04
C ALA A 53 4.27 -4.24 0.08
N HIS A 54 5.08 -4.81 0.98
CA HIS A 54 5.21 -6.25 1.19
C HIS A 54 3.89 -6.87 1.62
N HIS A 55 3.25 -6.29 2.63
CA HIS A 55 1.96 -6.79 3.13
C HIS A 55 0.88 -6.77 2.05
N ARG A 56 0.77 -5.69 1.27
CA ARG A 56 -0.22 -5.65 0.17
C ARG A 56 0.05 -6.72 -0.89
N VAL A 57 1.32 -6.93 -1.26
CA VAL A 57 1.71 -7.99 -2.21
C VAL A 57 1.34 -9.37 -1.65
N LEU A 58 1.71 -9.68 -0.42
CA LEU A 58 1.38 -10.94 0.23
C LEU A 58 -0.13 -11.16 0.34
N HIS A 59 -0.88 -10.13 0.74
CA HIS A 59 -2.33 -10.20 0.82
C HIS A 59 -2.96 -10.66 -0.51
N PHE A 60 -2.60 -10.02 -1.63
CA PHE A 60 -3.19 -10.37 -2.93
C PHE A 60 -2.72 -11.74 -3.43
N VAL A 61 -1.45 -12.11 -3.21
CA VAL A 61 -0.92 -13.41 -3.60
C VAL A 61 -1.54 -14.54 -2.74
N ASN A 62 -1.77 -14.32 -1.45
CA ASN A 62 -2.47 -15.25 -0.56
C ASN A 62 -3.95 -15.41 -0.96
N ARG A 63 -4.63 -14.30 -1.28
CA ARG A 63 -6.05 -14.32 -1.68
C ARG A 63 -6.26 -14.88 -3.08
N ARG A 64 -5.25 -14.80 -3.96
CA ARG A 64 -5.31 -15.22 -5.36
C ARG A 64 -3.99 -15.87 -5.80
N PRO A 65 -3.68 -17.10 -5.34
CA PRO A 65 -2.49 -17.82 -5.79
C PRO A 65 -2.54 -18.04 -7.31
N GLY A 66 -1.41 -17.81 -7.98
CA GLY A 66 -1.31 -17.84 -9.45
C GLY A 66 -1.44 -16.48 -10.13
N LEU A 67 -1.69 -15.41 -9.37
CA LEU A 67 -1.76 -14.05 -9.90
C LEU A 67 -0.43 -13.62 -10.52
N THR A 68 -0.49 -13.01 -11.71
CA THR A 68 0.70 -12.59 -12.45
C THR A 68 1.25 -11.25 -11.96
N VAL A 69 2.53 -10.99 -12.22
CA VAL A 69 3.15 -9.66 -11.93
C VAL A 69 2.38 -8.50 -12.58
N ALA A 70 1.82 -8.71 -13.78
CA ALA A 70 1.08 -7.69 -14.50
C ALA A 70 -0.25 -7.35 -13.81
N GLU A 71 -1.00 -8.36 -13.39
CA GLU A 71 -2.25 -8.17 -12.63
C GLU A 71 -1.98 -7.53 -11.26
N LEU A 72 -0.85 -7.87 -10.63
CA LEU A 72 -0.48 -7.27 -9.35
C LEU A 72 -0.18 -5.77 -9.48
N LEU A 73 0.48 -5.37 -10.57
CA LEU A 73 0.68 -3.94 -10.89
C LEU A 73 -0.66 -3.23 -11.12
N ASP A 74 -1.58 -3.88 -11.82
CA ASP A 74 -2.88 -3.29 -12.13
C ASP A 74 -3.72 -3.08 -10.87
N VAL A 75 -3.73 -4.04 -9.94
CA VAL A 75 -4.47 -3.91 -8.67
C VAL A 75 -3.80 -2.93 -7.71
N LEU A 76 -2.46 -2.98 -7.59
CA LEU A 76 -1.75 -2.13 -6.63
C LEU A 76 -1.55 -0.69 -7.10
N LYS A 77 -1.68 -0.42 -8.41
CA LYS A 77 -1.45 0.89 -9.03
C LYS A 77 -0.10 1.50 -8.61
N ILE A 78 0.96 0.69 -8.64
CA ILE A 78 2.34 1.11 -8.34
C ILE A 78 3.27 0.93 -9.54
N THR A 79 4.49 1.44 -9.43
CA THR A 79 5.50 1.29 -10.49
C THR A 79 6.10 -0.11 -10.53
N LYS A 80 6.52 -0.55 -11.71
CA LYS A 80 7.25 -1.81 -11.93
C LYS A 80 8.50 -1.91 -11.05
N GLN A 81 9.25 -0.82 -10.91
CA GLN A 81 10.46 -0.78 -10.12
C GLN A 81 10.18 -0.98 -8.62
N SER A 82 9.13 -0.33 -8.10
CA SER A 82 8.72 -0.50 -6.71
C SER A 82 8.32 -1.96 -6.45
N LEU A 83 7.47 -2.53 -7.30
CA LEU A 83 7.05 -3.93 -7.17
C LEU A 83 8.22 -4.90 -7.27
N ALA A 84 9.16 -4.69 -8.20
CA ALA A 84 10.30 -5.58 -8.38
C ALA A 84 11.17 -5.67 -7.12
N ARG A 85 11.40 -4.54 -6.43
CA ARG A 85 12.15 -4.52 -5.16
C ARG A 85 11.43 -5.31 -4.06
N VAL A 86 10.12 -5.11 -3.94
CA VAL A 86 9.29 -5.80 -2.94
C VAL A 86 9.23 -7.30 -3.20
N LEU A 87 8.95 -7.71 -4.44
CA LEU A 87 8.89 -9.12 -4.83
C LEU A 87 10.23 -9.81 -4.62
N LYS A 88 11.35 -9.15 -4.96
CA LYS A 88 12.68 -9.70 -4.70
C LYS A 88 12.85 -10.04 -3.22
N GLN A 89 12.55 -9.10 -2.32
CA GLN A 89 12.66 -9.35 -0.88
C GLN A 89 11.73 -10.48 -0.40
N LEU A 90 10.49 -10.54 -0.89
CA LEU A 90 9.54 -11.60 -0.53
C LEU A 90 9.96 -12.99 -1.04
N ILE A 91 10.62 -13.07 -2.20
CA ILE A 91 11.17 -14.31 -2.74
C ILE A 91 12.43 -14.71 -1.98
N ASP A 92 13.38 -13.77 -1.79
CA ASP A 92 14.65 -14.02 -1.10
C ASP A 92 14.44 -14.46 0.36
N THR A 93 13.33 -14.07 0.98
CA THR A 93 12.96 -14.43 2.35
C THR A 93 11.96 -15.60 2.44
N ASP A 94 11.70 -16.29 1.33
CA ASP A 94 10.84 -17.47 1.21
C ASP A 94 9.37 -17.24 1.60
N HIS A 95 8.81 -16.06 1.33
CA HIS A 95 7.36 -15.80 1.51
C HIS A 95 6.56 -16.02 0.22
N ILE A 96 7.18 -15.82 -0.94
CA ILE A 96 6.56 -16.03 -2.26
C ILE A 96 7.47 -16.88 -3.13
N VAL A 97 6.88 -17.79 -3.89
CA VAL A 97 7.54 -18.47 -5.00
C VAL A 97 6.96 -17.98 -6.32
N GLN A 98 7.84 -17.87 -7.32
CA GLN A 98 7.47 -17.46 -8.67
C GLN A 98 7.65 -18.63 -9.63
N LEU A 99 6.59 -18.96 -10.38
CA LEU A 99 6.57 -20.04 -11.37
C LEU A 99 6.38 -19.49 -12.78
N GLN A 100 6.84 -20.22 -13.79
CA GLN A 100 6.53 -19.89 -15.19
C GLN A 100 5.04 -20.19 -15.45
N GLY A 101 4.36 -19.27 -16.14
CA GLY A 101 2.96 -19.47 -16.49
C GLY A 101 2.76 -20.74 -17.33
N PRO A 102 1.69 -21.52 -17.11
CA PRO A 102 1.46 -22.80 -17.76
C PRO A 102 1.13 -22.65 -19.26
N ARG A 103 0.64 -21.48 -19.68
CA ARG A 103 0.26 -21.19 -21.09
C ARG A 103 1.25 -20.27 -21.80
N ASP A 104 1.80 -19.27 -21.11
CA ASP A 104 2.82 -18.36 -21.65
C ASP A 104 4.01 -18.29 -20.68
N ARG A 105 5.15 -18.83 -21.10
CA ARG A 105 6.38 -18.88 -20.31
C ARG A 105 7.01 -17.50 -20.09
N ARG A 106 6.54 -16.44 -20.75
CA ARG A 106 6.93 -15.06 -20.47
C ARG A 106 6.20 -14.50 -19.25
N GLN A 107 5.05 -15.08 -18.91
CA GLN A 107 4.33 -14.74 -17.70
C GLN A 107 4.96 -15.43 -16.49
N ARG A 108 4.82 -14.77 -15.35
CA ARG A 108 5.33 -15.21 -14.06
C ARG A 108 4.17 -15.16 -13.08
N GLU A 109 3.73 -16.34 -12.67
CA GLU A 109 2.67 -16.53 -11.68
C GLU A 109 3.31 -16.54 -10.28
N LEU A 110 2.63 -15.89 -9.33
CA LEU A 110 3.09 -15.74 -7.95
C LEU A 110 2.24 -16.61 -7.03
N TYR A 111 2.90 -17.35 -6.15
CA TYR A 111 2.26 -18.22 -5.18
C TYR A 111 2.83 -17.97 -3.78
N PRO A 112 2.02 -18.02 -2.72
CA PRO A 112 2.54 -17.93 -1.37
C PRO A 112 3.20 -19.25 -0.97
N THR A 113 4.26 -19.16 -0.17
CA THR A 113 4.82 -20.32 0.53
C THR A 113 4.02 -20.60 1.82
N ALA A 114 4.39 -21.62 2.58
CA ALA A 114 3.84 -21.81 3.92
C ALA A 114 4.17 -20.62 4.84
N LYS A 115 5.40 -20.10 4.78
CA LYS A 115 5.83 -18.93 5.53
C LYS A 115 5.05 -17.67 5.13
N GLY A 116 4.84 -17.47 3.83
CA GLY A 116 4.02 -16.36 3.33
C GLY A 116 2.55 -16.42 3.71
N ARG A 117 2.01 -17.60 4.02
CA ARG A 117 0.64 -17.78 4.53
C ARG A 117 0.51 -17.55 6.04
N ALA A 118 1.60 -17.70 6.78
CA ALA A 118 1.62 -17.54 8.23
C ALA A 118 1.82 -16.07 8.67
N LEU A 119 2.14 -15.18 7.72
CA LEU A 119 2.29 -13.74 7.90
C LEU A 119 1.06 -13.00 7.37
#